data_AF-A0A1G5X949-F1
#
_entry.id   AF-A0A1G5X949-F1
#
_cell.length_a   1.000
_cell.length_b   1.000
_cell.length_c   1.000
_cell.angle_alpha   90.00
_cell.angle_beta   90.00
_cell.angle_gamma   90.00
#
_symmetry.space_group_name_H-M   'P 1'
#
loop_
_entity.id
_entity.type
_entity.pdbx_description
1 polymer ?
#
loop_
_entity_poly.entity_id
_entity_poly.type
_entity_poly.pdbx_seq_one_letter_code
_entity_poly.pdbx_strand_id
1 'polypeptide(L)' 'MKQALRDERSDEAYTDEKAVSGVNGWIDCFEKVEFKGKVFAGGVNDRGEIAGHKALNEAYALGKSI' A
#
# COMPACT_ATOMS: atom_id res chain seq x y z
N MET A 1 -8.75 27.05 9.99
CA MET A 1 -8.68 26.61 8.58
C MET A 1 -7.27 26.18 8.14
N LYS A 2 -6.50 25.43 8.96
CA LYS A 2 -5.15 24.93 8.58
C LYS A 2 -4.96 23.41 8.73
N GLN A 3 -6.00 22.68 9.15
CA GLN A 3 -5.92 21.24 9.38
C GLN A 3 -6.51 20.40 8.22
N ALA A 4 -7.44 20.95 7.44
CA ALA A 4 -8.19 20.20 6.42
C ALA A 4 -7.46 19.96 5.08
N LEU A 5 -6.21 20.43 4.92
CA LEU A 5 -5.45 20.30 3.65
C LEU A 5 -4.37 19.21 3.69
N ARG A 6 -4.26 18.45 4.80
CA ARG A 6 -3.17 17.47 5.00
C ARG A 6 -3.60 16.01 4.84
N ASP A 7 -4.87 15.69 5.11
CA ASP A 7 -5.37 14.31 5.06
C ASP A 7 -5.78 13.84 3.65
N GLU A 8 -6.16 14.72 2.73
CA GLU A 8 -6.65 14.25 1.42
C GLU A 8 -5.57 13.54 0.57
N ARG A 9 -4.28 13.83 0.77
CA ARG A 9 -3.19 13.20 0.00
C ARG A 9 -2.79 11.80 0.47
N SER A 10 -3.10 11.40 1.70
CA SER A 10 -2.66 10.08 2.19
C SER A 10 -3.45 8.93 1.57
N ASP A 11 -4.56 9.23 0.89
CA ASP A 11 -5.56 8.23 0.49
C ASP A 11 -5.75 8.17 -1.04
N GLU A 12 -5.01 9.00 -1.77
CA GLU A 12 -5.08 9.05 -3.23
C GLU A 12 -4.43 7.80 -3.85
N ALA A 13 -4.94 7.41 -5.02
CA ALA A 13 -4.48 6.20 -5.69
C ALA A 13 -2.99 6.21 -6.09
N TYR A 14 -2.36 7.40 -6.14
CA TYR A 14 -0.95 7.56 -6.48
C TYR A 14 -0.02 7.56 -5.26
N THR A 15 -0.56 7.55 -4.03
CA THR A 15 0.21 7.76 -2.80
C THR A 15 1.29 6.69 -2.58
N ASP A 16 1.06 5.46 -3.04
CA ASP A 16 2.00 4.36 -2.90
C ASP A 16 2.94 4.18 -4.12
N GLU A 17 2.84 5.01 -5.16
CA GLU A 17 3.64 4.85 -6.40
C GLU A 17 5.13 4.84 -6.13
N LYS A 18 5.62 5.71 -5.26
CA LYS A 18 7.05 5.76 -4.90
C LYS A 18 7.49 4.56 -4.09
N ALA A 19 6.62 4.01 -3.24
CA ALA A 19 6.90 2.78 -2.50
C ALA A 19 7.01 1.59 -3.47
N VAL A 20 6.07 1.47 -4.41
CA VAL A 20 6.08 0.44 -5.45
C VAL A 20 7.32 0.56 -6.33
N SER A 21 7.66 1.78 -6.77
CA SER A 21 8.87 2.03 -7.57
C SER A 21 10.15 1.63 -6.82
N GLY A 22 10.23 1.89 -5.51
CA GLY A 22 11.37 1.48 -4.69
C GLY A 22 11.52 -0.04 -4.58
N VAL A 23 10.40 -0.75 -4.38
CA VAL A 23 10.40 -2.22 -4.34
C VAL A 23 10.79 -2.82 -5.70
N ASN A 24 10.25 -2.30 -6.80
CA ASN A 24 10.63 -2.75 -8.14
C ASN A 24 12.12 -2.54 -8.41
N GLY A 25 12.69 -1.38 -8.08
CA GLY A 25 14.12 -1.15 -8.26
C GLY A 25 15.01 -2.12 -7.47
N TRP A 26 14.55 -2.60 -6.31
CA TRP A 26 15.24 -3.66 -5.57
C TRP A 26 15.07 -5.04 -6.23
N ILE A 27 13.87 -5.37 -6.71
CA ILE A 27 13.57 -6.63 -7.43
C ILE A 27 14.37 -6.73 -8.73
N ASP A 28 14.57 -5.63 -9.45
CA ASP A 28 15.32 -5.59 -10.73
C ASP A 28 16.75 -6.15 -10.60
N CYS A 29 17.29 -6.22 -9.37
CA CYS A 29 18.60 -6.80 -9.08
C CYS A 29 18.59 -8.35 -8.95
N PHE A 30 17.42 -9.01 -9.02
CA PHE A 30 17.25 -10.45 -8.79
C PHE A 30 16.45 -11.12 -9.92
N GLU A 31 17.12 -11.90 -10.75
CA GLU A 31 16.54 -12.55 -11.95
C GLU A 31 15.42 -13.57 -11.66
N LYS A 32 15.29 -14.05 -10.42
CA LYS A 32 14.31 -15.09 -10.03
C LYS A 32 13.13 -14.56 -9.22
N VAL A 33 12.98 -13.24 -9.12
CA VAL A 33 11.94 -12.60 -8.30
C VAL A 33 11.01 -11.81 -9.20
N GLU A 34 9.72 -11.83 -8.89
CA GLU A 34 8.69 -11.09 -9.63
C GLU A 34 7.76 -10.38 -8.66
N PHE A 35 7.41 -9.13 -8.97
CA PHE A 35 6.43 -8.37 -8.21
C PHE A 35 5.01 -8.77 -8.61
N LYS A 36 4.34 -9.57 -7.77
CA LYS A 36 3.03 -10.17 -8.10
C LYS A 36 1.83 -9.27 -7.84
N GLY A 37 1.99 -8.15 -7.14
CA GLY A 37 0.91 -7.21 -6.88
C GLY A 37 1.06 -6.47 -5.56
N LYS A 38 0.08 -5.61 -5.26
CA LYS A 38 0.03 -4.77 -4.06
C LYS A 38 -1.41 -4.61 -3.56
N VAL A 39 -1.54 -4.28 -2.28
CA VAL A 39 -2.78 -3.79 -1.68
C VAL A 39 -2.44 -2.51 -0.93
N PHE A 40 -3.18 -1.43 -1.20
CA PHE A 40 -3.00 -0.14 -0.56
C PHE A 40 -4.09 0.09 0.49
N ALA A 41 -3.66 0.35 1.73
CA ALA A 41 -4.53 0.70 2.85
C ALA A 41 -4.33 2.17 3.22
N GLY A 42 -4.82 3.07 2.37
CA GLY A 42 -4.88 4.50 2.68
C GLY A 42 -5.83 4.80 3.84
N GLY A 43 -5.72 5.98 4.44
CA GLY A 43 -6.61 6.46 5.49
C GLY A 43 -6.35 5.89 6.87
N VAL A 44 -5.18 5.27 7.08
CA VAL A 44 -4.77 4.65 8.34
C VAL A 44 -3.57 5.41 8.90
N ASN A 45 -3.82 6.19 9.94
CA ASN A 45 -2.87 7.16 10.50
C ASN A 45 -2.44 6.81 11.91
N ASP A 46 -3.28 6.10 12.67
CA ASP A 46 -3.03 5.77 14.07
C ASP A 46 -2.87 4.28 14.33
N ARG A 47 -2.23 3.96 15.47
CA ARG A 47 -2.08 2.58 15.93
C ARG A 47 -3.45 1.95 16.11
N GLY A 48 -3.66 0.82 15.43
CA GLY A 48 -4.86 0.01 15.59
C GLY A 48 -6.03 0.43 14.70
N GLU A 49 -5.94 1.57 14.01
CA GLU A 49 -6.97 2.04 13.08
C GLU A 49 -7.18 1.08 11.89
N ILE A 50 -6.15 0.31 11.53
CA ILE A 50 -6.24 -0.73 10.50
C ILE A 50 -7.23 -1.86 10.87
N ALA A 51 -7.62 -2.01 12.13
CA ALA A 51 -8.49 -3.10 12.57
C ALA A 51 -9.87 -3.03 11.87
N GLY A 52 -10.24 -4.12 11.18
CA GLY A 52 -11.48 -4.19 10.41
C GLY A 52 -11.41 -3.54 9.02
N HIS A 53 -10.27 -2.96 8.63
CA HIS A 53 -10.09 -2.36 7.31
C HIS A 53 -10.13 -3.42 6.19
N LYS A 54 -10.90 -3.17 5.13
CA LYS A 54 -11.11 -4.12 4.01
C LYS A 54 -9.80 -4.61 3.36
N ALA A 55 -8.79 -3.75 3.33
CA ALA A 55 -7.48 -4.05 2.76
C ALA A 55 -6.79 -5.25 3.44
N LEU A 56 -7.10 -5.55 4.71
CA LEU A 56 -6.55 -6.73 5.37
C LEU A 56 -7.03 -8.03 4.71
N ASN A 57 -8.32 -8.11 4.39
CA ASN A 57 -8.89 -9.27 3.69
C ASN A 57 -8.42 -9.33 2.24
N GLU A 58 -8.32 -8.18 1.56
CA GLU A 58 -7.78 -8.09 0.20
C GLU A 58 -6.33 -8.58 0.15
N ALA A 59 -5.48 -8.15 1.09
CA ALA A 59 -4.09 -8.58 1.19
C ALA A 59 -3.96 -10.08 1.46
N TYR A 60 -4.78 -10.62 2.36
CA TYR A 60 -4.82 -12.06 2.61
C TYR A 60 -5.23 -12.86 1.37
N ALA A 61 -6.28 -12.43 0.68
CA ALA A 61 -6.77 -13.09 -0.53
C ALA A 61 -5.75 -13.04 -1.66
N LEU A 62 -5.11 -11.88 -1.88
CA LEU A 62 -4.05 -11.71 -2.88
C LEU A 62 -2.89 -12.68 -2.60
N GLY A 63 -2.36 -12.68 -1.38
CA GLY A 63 -1.24 -13.54 -1.00
C GLY A 63 -1.58 -15.03 -1.09
N LYS A 64 -2.81 -15.42 -0.76
CA LYS A 64 -3.28 -16.81 -0.87
C LYS A 64 -3.42 -17.29 -2.32
N SER A 65 -3.56 -16.38 -3.28
CA SER A 65 -3.81 -16.69 -4.70
C SER A 65 -2.55 -16.93 -5.54
N ILE A 66 -1.38 -16.65 -4.96
CA ILE A 66 -0.06 -16.80 -5.59
C ILE A 66 0.53 -18.16 -5.21
#